data_AF-A0A846PWL1-F1
#
_entry.id   AF-A0A846PWL1-F1
#
_cell.length_a   1.000
_cell.length_b   1.000
_cell.length_c   1.000
_cell.angle_alpha   90.00
_cell.angle_beta   90.00
_cell.angle_gamma   90.00
#
_symmetry.space_group_name_H-M   'P 1'
#
loop_
_entity.id
_entity.type
_entity.pdbx_description
1 polymer ?
#
loop_
_entity_poly.entity_id
_entity_poly.type
_entity_poly.pdbx_seq_one_letter_code
_entity_poly.pdbx_strand_id
1 'polypeptide(L)'
;IKPFLIQDKKPPEKEWIQTPDERKRIDDATKCILCVSCYSACPVIQETNPDFLGPAQIVQAQRFNDDNRDGGFVERLSILDKPNGVWPCKNHFQCTKVCPRGIKVTKLINLTKRQIKVYREERGEKASDGT
;
A
#
# COMPACT_ATOMS: atom_id res chain seq x y z
N ILE A 1 -9.29 3.44 2.99
CA ILE A 1 -8.66 2.68 1.87
C ILE A 1 -9.69 1.69 1.38
N LYS A 2 -9.87 1.53 0.05
CA LYS A 2 -10.81 0.57 -0.57
C LYS A 2 -10.14 -0.82 -0.65
N PRO A 3 -10.25 -1.72 0.35
CA PRO A 3 -9.42 -2.91 0.47
C PRO A 3 -10.18 -4.13 -0.06
N PHE A 4 -10.73 -4.00 -1.26
CA PHE A 4 -11.44 -5.04 -2.00
C PHE A 4 -11.06 -4.95 -3.47
N LEU A 5 -11.26 -6.04 -4.20
CA LEU A 5 -10.95 -6.12 -5.62
C LEU A 5 -11.86 -5.17 -6.39
N ILE A 6 -11.27 -4.28 -7.19
CA ILE A 6 -12.00 -3.38 -8.08
C ILE A 6 -11.67 -3.77 -9.51
N GLN A 7 -12.70 -4.02 -10.33
CA GLN A 7 -12.53 -4.43 -11.71
C GLN A 7 -13.72 -3.93 -12.55
N ASP A 8 -13.41 -3.21 -13.62
CA ASP A 8 -14.42 -2.66 -14.54
C ASP A 8 -14.74 -3.64 -15.69
N LYS A 9 -13.93 -4.68 -15.86
CA LYS A 9 -14.13 -5.73 -16.87
C LYS A 9 -15.24 -6.69 -16.45
N LYS A 10 -16.02 -7.15 -17.43
CA LYS A 10 -16.98 -8.26 -17.25
C LYS A 10 -16.24 -9.47 -16.66
N PRO A 11 -16.77 -10.12 -15.61
CA PRO A 11 -16.14 -11.32 -15.05
C PRO A 11 -16.05 -12.42 -16.13
N PRO A 12 -14.94 -13.17 -16.18
CA PRO A 12 -14.82 -14.33 -17.05
C PRO A 12 -15.81 -15.43 -16.64
N GLU A 13 -16.01 -16.43 -17.49
CA GLU A 13 -16.88 -17.58 -17.17
C GLU A 13 -16.34 -18.43 -16.01
N LYS A 14 -15.02 -18.37 -15.76
CA LYS A 14 -14.30 -19.09 -14.70
C LYS A 14 -13.58 -18.10 -13.78
N GLU A 15 -12.59 -18.57 -13.01
CA GLU A 15 -11.72 -17.71 -12.21
C GLU A 15 -10.84 -16.78 -13.05
N TRP A 16 -10.45 -15.65 -12.44
CA TRP A 16 -9.39 -14.81 -12.99
C TRP A 16 -8.05 -15.56 -12.92
N ILE A 17 -7.36 -15.63 -14.06
CA ILE A 17 -6.05 -16.28 -14.13
C ILE A 17 -5.00 -15.44 -13.40
N GLN A 18 -4.23 -16.12 -12.55
CA GLN A 18 -3.10 -15.55 -11.84
C GLN A 18 -1.97 -16.58 -11.82
N THR A 19 -0.84 -16.24 -12.42
CA THR A 19 0.36 -17.09 -12.42
C THR A 19 1.00 -17.12 -11.02
N PRO A 20 1.84 -18.13 -10.70
CA PRO A 20 2.56 -18.18 -9.44
C PRO A 20 3.40 -16.92 -9.16
N ASP A 21 4.03 -16.34 -10.18
CA ASP A 21 4.83 -15.11 -10.04
C ASP A 21 3.96 -13.88 -9.75
N GLU A 22 2.78 -13.79 -10.36
CA GLU A 22 1.81 -12.73 -10.04
C GLU A 22 1.27 -12.87 -8.61
N ARG A 23 0.92 -14.10 -8.20
CA ARG A 23 0.47 -14.39 -6.82
C ARG A 23 1.54 -14.04 -5.80
N LYS A 24 2.81 -14.32 -6.11
CA LYS A 24 3.96 -14.07 -5.23
C LYS A 24 4.17 -12.59 -4.93
N ARG A 25 3.78 -11.69 -5.84
CA ARG A 25 3.87 -10.23 -5.61
C ARG A 25 3.03 -9.76 -4.41
N ILE A 26 1.89 -10.41 -4.17
CA ILE A 26 0.96 -10.03 -3.09
C ILE A 26 1.07 -10.92 -1.85
N ASP A 27 1.87 -12.01 -1.88
CA ASP A 27 2.01 -12.97 -0.77
C ASP A 27 2.27 -12.30 0.57
N ASP A 28 3.24 -11.39 0.63
CA ASP A 28 3.64 -10.80 1.90
C ASP A 28 2.56 -9.89 2.48
N ALA A 29 1.92 -9.08 1.63
CA ALA A 29 0.87 -8.17 2.03
C ALA A 29 -0.41 -8.92 2.47
N THR A 30 -0.71 -10.08 1.88
CA THR A 30 -1.87 -10.92 2.25
C THR A 30 -1.78 -11.52 3.65
N LYS A 31 -0.60 -11.55 4.29
CA LYS A 31 -0.42 -12.11 5.63
C LYS A 31 -0.91 -11.18 6.76
N CYS A 32 -1.31 -9.95 6.44
CA CYS A 32 -1.71 -8.97 7.44
C CYS A 32 -2.93 -9.44 8.22
N ILE A 33 -2.80 -9.53 9.55
CA ILE A 33 -3.87 -9.97 10.47
C ILE A 33 -4.55 -8.79 11.18
N LEU A 34 -4.32 -7.55 10.73
CA LEU A 34 -4.90 -6.34 11.32
C LEU A 34 -4.65 -6.17 12.83
N CYS A 35 -3.54 -6.69 13.36
CA CYS A 35 -3.19 -6.58 14.79
C CYS A 35 -2.77 -5.17 15.25
N VAL A 36 -2.55 -4.24 14.31
CA VAL A 36 -2.20 -2.83 14.59
C VAL A 36 -0.84 -2.62 15.29
N SER A 37 -0.03 -3.65 15.56
CA SER A 37 1.31 -3.51 16.19
C SER A 37 2.21 -2.53 15.44
N CYS A 38 2.14 -2.53 14.11
CA CYS A 38 2.91 -1.60 13.27
C CYS A 38 2.52 -0.13 13.43
N TYR A 39 1.28 0.16 13.80
CA TYR A 39 0.77 1.51 14.06
C TYR A 39 1.29 2.01 15.40
N SER A 40 1.11 1.21 16.46
CA SER A 40 1.59 1.52 17.81
C SER A 40 3.10 1.72 17.87
N ALA A 41 3.86 0.97 17.08
CA ALA A 41 5.32 1.07 17.04
C ALA A 41 5.85 2.19 16.12
N CYS A 42 5.01 2.89 15.36
CA CYS A 42 5.48 3.86 14.35
C CYS A 42 5.80 5.22 14.99
N PRO A 43 7.07 5.68 15.02
CA PRO A 43 7.43 6.96 15.64
C PRO A 43 6.77 8.15 14.94
N VAL A 44 6.55 8.06 13.63
CA VAL A 44 5.88 9.13 12.88
C VAL A 44 4.50 9.39 13.47
N ILE A 45 3.71 8.34 13.71
CA ILE A 45 2.36 8.44 14.27
C ILE A 45 2.40 8.93 15.72
N GLN A 46 3.33 8.36 16.51
CA GLN A 46 3.39 8.65 17.94
C GLN A 46 3.92 10.05 18.27
N GLU A 47 4.79 10.60 17.42
CA GLU A 47 5.60 11.77 17.79
C GLU A 47 5.42 12.97 16.85
N THR A 48 5.09 12.78 15.57
CA THR A 48 5.20 13.86 14.57
C THR A 48 3.95 14.12 13.75
N ASN A 49 3.18 13.10 13.40
CA ASN A 49 1.99 13.21 12.57
C ASN A 49 0.99 12.10 12.95
N PRO A 50 0.09 12.35 13.92
CA PRO A 50 -0.93 11.38 14.33
C PRO A 50 -1.96 11.10 13.22
N ASP A 51 -2.07 11.99 12.23
CA ASP A 51 -2.99 11.84 11.09
C ASP A 51 -2.41 10.98 9.96
N PHE A 52 -1.15 10.53 10.06
CA PHE A 52 -0.57 9.62 9.07
C PHE A 52 -1.45 8.37 8.93
N LEU A 53 -1.88 8.09 7.70
CA LEU A 53 -2.78 7.00 7.31
C LEU A 53 -2.44 5.65 7.95
N GLY A 54 -1.14 5.41 8.14
CA GLY A 54 -0.64 4.32 8.95
C GLY A 54 -0.19 3.10 8.14
N PRO A 55 0.73 2.28 8.69
CA PRO A 55 1.37 1.22 7.93
C PRO A 55 0.41 0.11 7.48
N ALA A 56 -0.52 -0.32 8.34
CA ALA A 56 -1.43 -1.43 8.03
C ALA A 56 -2.37 -1.11 6.84
N GLN A 57 -2.84 0.12 6.76
CA GLN A 57 -3.71 0.63 5.71
C GLN A 57 -2.97 0.68 4.37
N ILE A 58 -1.71 1.09 4.37
CA ILE A 58 -0.87 1.10 3.16
C ILE A 58 -0.55 -0.34 2.72
N VAL A 59 -0.27 -1.26 3.65
CA VAL A 59 -0.10 -2.71 3.34
C VAL A 59 -1.36 -3.28 2.67
N GLN A 60 -2.55 -2.95 3.19
CA GLN A 60 -3.81 -3.37 2.59
C GLN A 60 -4.01 -2.79 1.19
N ALA A 61 -3.69 -1.51 0.98
CA ALA A 61 -3.77 -0.91 -0.35
C ALA A 61 -2.78 -1.55 -1.33
N GLN A 62 -1.54 -1.74 -0.91
CA GLN A 62 -0.49 -2.35 -1.73
C GLN A 62 -0.88 -3.77 -2.17
N ARG A 63 -1.48 -4.56 -1.27
CA ARG A 63 -2.01 -5.90 -1.58
C ARG A 63 -2.94 -5.92 -2.79
N PHE A 64 -3.70 -4.85 -3.03
CA PHE A 64 -4.55 -4.74 -4.21
C PHE A 64 -3.84 -4.07 -5.38
N ASN A 65 -3.01 -3.05 -5.14
CA ASN A 65 -2.27 -2.37 -6.21
C ASN A 65 -1.33 -3.31 -6.99
N ASP A 66 -0.80 -4.36 -6.36
CA ASP A 66 0.08 -5.36 -7.01
C ASP A 66 -0.66 -6.61 -7.49
N ASP A 67 -1.97 -6.72 -7.22
CA ASP A 67 -2.80 -7.83 -7.66
C ASP A 67 -3.19 -7.63 -9.14
N ASN A 68 -2.75 -8.53 -10.03
CA ASN A 68 -3.01 -8.42 -11.48
C ASN A 68 -4.50 -8.43 -11.85
N ARG A 69 -5.37 -8.83 -10.91
CA ARG A 69 -6.82 -8.86 -11.08
C ARG A 69 -7.48 -7.52 -10.77
N ASP A 70 -6.78 -6.60 -10.12
CA ASP A 70 -7.30 -5.31 -9.64
C ASP A 70 -6.97 -4.18 -10.63
N GLY A 71 -7.95 -3.31 -10.88
CA GLY A 71 -7.83 -2.07 -11.66
C GLY A 71 -8.06 -0.80 -10.85
N GLY A 72 -8.25 -0.89 -9.52
CA GLY A 72 -8.68 0.21 -8.65
C GLY A 72 -7.56 1.12 -8.15
N PHE A 73 -6.38 1.14 -8.78
CA PHE A 73 -5.24 1.96 -8.33
C PHE A 73 -5.62 3.44 -8.23
N VAL A 74 -6.23 4.00 -9.28
CA VAL A 74 -6.64 5.41 -9.34
C VAL A 74 -7.62 5.77 -8.24
N GLU A 75 -8.56 4.88 -7.92
CA GLU A 75 -9.51 5.11 -6.84
C GLU A 75 -8.84 5.22 -5.46
N ARG A 76 -7.76 4.47 -5.24
CA ARG A 76 -6.99 4.48 -3.98
C ARG A 76 -6.05 5.68 -3.88
N LEU A 77 -5.64 6.29 -5.00
CA LEU A 77 -4.78 7.49 -5.02
C LEU A 77 -5.38 8.65 -4.23
N SER A 78 -6.70 8.84 -4.28
CA SER A 78 -7.41 9.90 -3.54
C SER A 78 -7.18 9.87 -2.02
N ILE A 79 -6.65 8.78 -1.47
CA ILE A 79 -6.28 8.64 -0.06
C ILE A 79 -4.78 8.43 0.11
N LEU A 80 -4.15 7.62 -0.77
CA LEU A 80 -2.73 7.30 -0.68
C LEU A 80 -1.83 8.50 -1.01
N ASP A 81 -2.24 9.30 -2.00
CA ASP A 81 -1.46 10.42 -2.52
C ASP A 81 -1.92 11.77 -1.92
N LYS A 82 -1.93 11.82 -0.59
CA LYS A 82 -2.23 13.02 0.20
C LYS A 82 -1.08 13.29 1.17
N PRO A 83 -0.93 14.51 1.71
CA PRO A 83 0.11 14.82 2.71
C PRO A 83 0.15 13.82 3.87
N ASN A 84 -1.02 13.36 4.34
CA ASN A 84 -1.17 12.35 5.39
C ASN A 84 -1.29 10.90 4.87
N GLY A 85 -1.13 10.68 3.57
CA GLY A 85 -1.18 9.38 2.89
C GLY A 85 0.14 8.61 3.06
N VAL A 86 0.84 8.25 2.00
CA VAL A 86 2.10 7.48 2.09
C VAL A 86 3.31 8.31 2.51
N TRP A 87 3.27 9.62 2.26
CA TRP A 87 4.41 10.53 2.30
C TRP A 87 5.07 10.72 3.68
N PRO A 88 4.33 10.75 4.81
CA PRO A 88 4.92 10.95 6.14
C PRO A 88 5.90 9.87 6.57
N CYS A 89 5.83 8.66 5.99
CA CYS A 89 6.74 7.57 6.33
C CYS A 89 8.22 7.97 6.14
N LYS A 90 8.98 8.00 7.24
CA LYS A 90 10.42 8.30 7.30
C LYS A 90 11.34 7.07 7.40
N ASN A 91 10.83 5.87 7.12
CA ASN A 91 11.61 4.63 7.14
C ASN A 91 12.33 4.36 8.48
N HIS A 92 11.66 4.51 9.63
CA HIS A 92 12.22 4.08 10.94
C HIS A 92 12.26 2.54 11.13
N PHE A 93 11.66 1.78 10.20
CA PHE A 93 11.58 0.32 10.18
C PHE A 93 10.90 -0.38 11.39
N GLN A 94 10.46 0.35 12.41
CA GLN A 94 9.81 -0.23 13.59
C GLN A 94 8.59 -1.08 13.24
N CYS A 95 7.75 -0.60 12.31
CA CYS A 95 6.60 -1.35 11.79
C CYS A 95 6.96 -2.73 11.21
N THR A 96 8.12 -2.84 10.55
CA THR A 96 8.62 -4.12 10.02
C THR A 96 9.16 -5.00 11.15
N LYS A 97 9.90 -4.42 12.11
CA LYS A 97 10.49 -5.15 13.24
C LYS A 97 9.43 -5.81 14.13
N VAL A 98 8.32 -5.11 14.40
CA VAL A 98 7.28 -5.61 15.32
C VAL A 98 6.22 -6.48 14.64
N CYS A 99 6.26 -6.67 13.32
CA CYS A 99 5.20 -7.40 12.63
C CYS A 99 5.25 -8.90 12.99
N PRO A 100 4.23 -9.46 13.67
CA PRO A 100 4.24 -10.87 14.09
C PRO A 100 4.10 -11.85 12.92
N ARG A 101 3.81 -11.33 11.72
CA ARG A 101 3.66 -12.10 10.48
C ARG A 101 4.88 -11.98 9.57
N GLY A 102 5.93 -11.29 10.02
CA GLY A 102 7.18 -11.12 9.26
C GLY A 102 7.04 -10.30 7.98
N ILE A 103 5.98 -9.49 7.87
CA ILE A 103 5.72 -8.67 6.67
C ILE A 103 6.77 -7.57 6.60
N LYS A 104 7.37 -7.38 5.42
CA LYS A 104 8.30 -6.28 5.14
C LYS A 104 7.53 -4.97 4.92
N VAL A 105 6.85 -4.49 5.96
CA VAL A 105 5.92 -3.34 5.90
C VAL A 105 6.54 -2.11 5.25
N THR A 106 7.78 -1.76 5.63
CA THR A 106 8.50 -0.61 5.06
C THR A 106 8.77 -0.79 3.57
N LYS A 107 9.02 -2.01 3.10
CA LYS A 107 9.17 -2.31 1.65
C LYS A 107 7.86 -2.03 0.92
N LEU A 108 6.73 -2.50 1.45
CA LEU A 108 5.41 -2.31 0.82
C LEU A 108 5.04 -0.82 0.74
N ILE A 109 5.30 -0.03 1.78
CA ILE A 109 5.07 1.42 1.76
C ILE A 109 5.91 2.09 0.65
N ASN A 110 7.18 1.71 0.50
CA ASN A 110 8.05 2.29 -0.53
C ASN A 110 7.68 1.83 -1.95
N LEU A 111 7.16 0.62 -2.13
CA LEU A 111 6.58 0.17 -3.40
C LEU A 111 5.38 1.04 -3.78
N THR A 112 4.48 1.32 -2.84
CA THR A 112 3.34 2.22 -3.08
C THR A 112 3.81 3.65 -3.41
N LYS A 113 4.80 4.20 -2.69
CA LYS A 113 5.41 5.49 -3.03
C LYS A 113 5.94 5.50 -4.47
N ARG A 114 6.65 4.43 -4.88
CA ARG A 114 7.19 4.30 -6.24
C ARG A 114 6.09 4.25 -7.28
N GLN A 115 5.03 3.46 -7.07
CA GLN A 115 3.88 3.38 -7.98
C GLN A 115 3.23 4.75 -8.18
N ILE A 116 3.05 5.52 -7.10
CA ILE A 116 2.48 6.88 -7.18
C ILE A 116 3.41 7.82 -7.96
N LYS A 117 4.73 7.76 -7.73
CA LYS A 117 5.70 8.57 -8.49
C LYS A 117 5.65 8.26 -9.98
N VAL A 118 5.68 6.99 -10.36
CA VAL A 118 5.57 6.56 -11.78
C VAL A 118 4.25 7.06 -12.38
N TYR A 119 3.13 6.90 -11.68
CA TYR A 119 1.83 7.38 -12.16
C TYR A 119 1.79 8.90 -12.38
N ARG A 120 2.43 9.69 -11.51
CA ARG A 120 2.55 11.15 -11.67
C ARG A 120 3.44 11.52 -12.86
N GLU A 121 4.58 10.84 -13.01
CA GLU A 121 5.51 11.03 -14.12
C GLU A 121 4.84 10.77 -15.48
N GLU A 122 4.06 9.69 -15.59
CA GLU A 122 3.27 9.35 -16.79
C GLU A 122 2.22 10.43 -17.14
N ARG A 123 1.83 11.25 -16.17
CA ARG A 123 0.88 12.36 -16.33
C ARG A 123 1.53 13.74 -16.47
N GLY A 124 2.86 13.81 -16.46
CA GLY A 124 3.60 15.08 -16.53
C GLY A 124 3.51 15.93 -15.25
N GLU A 125 3.10 15.34 -14.13
CA GLU A 125 3.01 16.01 -12.83
C GLU A 125 4.39 15.99 -12.13
N LYS A 126 4.78 17.09 -11.49
CA LYS A 126 6.06 17.13 -10.74
C LYS A 126 6.02 16.15 -9.57
N ALA A 127 7.11 15.40 -9.38
CA ALA A 127 7.29 14.58 -8.20
C ALA A 127 7.37 15.48 -6.94
N SER A 128 6.29 15.55 -6.16
CA SER A 128 6.29 16.15 -4.82
C SER A 128 6.26 15.07 -3.74
N ASP A 129 7.04 15.21 -2.67
CA ASP A 129 7.01 14.28 -1.53
C ASP A 129 5.88 14.62 -0.53
N GLY A 130 4.74 15.11 -1.03
CA GLY A 130 3.56 15.42 -0.21
C GLY A 130 3.63 16.71 0.62
N THR A 131 4.51 17.64 0.27
CA THR A 131 4.55 19.03 0.78
C THR A 131 3.59 19.93 0.03
#